data_AF-A0A934RA32-F1
#
_entry.id   AF-A0A934RA32-F1
#
_cell.length_a   1.000
_cell.length_b   1.000
_cell.length_c   1.000
_cell.angle_alpha   90.00
_cell.angle_beta   90.00
_cell.angle_gamma   90.00
#
_symmetry.space_group_name_H-M   'P 1'
#
loop_
_entity.id
_entity.type
_entity.pdbx_description
1 polymer ?
#
loop_
_entity_poly.entity_id
_entity_poly.type
_entity_poly.pdbx_seq_one_letter_code
_entity_poly.pdbx_strand_id
1 'polypeptide(L)'
;MKKICKWLAFILLSSLVATATPRTSQDIAVSILAPLLDPVKIATLKGERPINGRLYRILGWLEIARLAGGDPLDVIDTAQAVAGYGGSNKALADRVALCHSWNNLHEFGCFTVEGVVTLKKGGSPTITRGEHAGEKVHIDHILPRSLVPELYDCIHNLEPIPSSLNASKGAKVGRSEVELARLWHGLGLLSADGLAAVESAGKLLR
;
A
#
# COMPACT_ATOMS: atom_id res chain seq x y z
N MET A 1 -23.56 63.15 -34.59
CA MET A 1 -23.58 61.81 -35.22
C MET A 1 -22.15 61.35 -35.48
N LYS A 2 -21.76 60.18 -34.93
CA LYS A 2 -20.75 59.21 -35.47
C LYS A 2 -19.30 59.71 -35.61
N LYS A 3 -18.22 59.07 -35.14
CA LYS A 3 -17.92 57.75 -34.56
C LYS A 3 -16.53 57.87 -33.90
N ILE A 4 -16.40 57.49 -32.63
CA ILE A 4 -15.10 57.19 -32.01
C ILE A 4 -14.82 55.72 -32.29
N CYS A 5 -13.74 55.42 -33.03
CA CYS A 5 -13.41 54.06 -33.44
C CYS A 5 -12.02 53.66 -32.90
N LYS A 6 -12.06 52.74 -31.93
CA LYS A 6 -11.11 51.64 -31.69
C LYS A 6 -9.70 52.00 -31.22
N TRP A 7 -9.56 52.10 -29.91
CA TRP A 7 -8.31 51.77 -29.21
C TRP A 7 -8.08 50.26 -29.23
N LEU A 8 -6.91 49.84 -29.73
CA LEU A 8 -6.35 48.51 -29.56
C LEU A 8 -5.89 48.35 -28.10
N ALA A 9 -6.68 47.63 -27.29
CA ALA A 9 -6.22 47.12 -26.01
C ALA A 9 -5.87 45.64 -26.20
N PHE A 10 -4.57 45.35 -26.38
CA PHE A 10 -4.03 44.01 -26.27
C PHE A 10 -4.03 43.62 -24.78
N ILE A 11 -5.02 42.83 -24.36
CA ILE A 11 -5.02 42.22 -23.03
C ILE A 11 -4.11 40.98 -23.10
N LEU A 12 -2.88 41.13 -22.61
CA LEU A 12 -1.99 40.02 -22.28
C LEU A 12 -2.55 39.30 -21.05
N LEU A 13 -3.43 38.33 -21.28
CA LEU A 13 -3.90 37.42 -20.25
C LEU A 13 -2.74 36.46 -19.92
N SER A 14 -1.91 36.85 -18.95
CA SER A 14 -0.87 35.97 -18.41
C SER A 14 -1.55 34.88 -17.60
N SER A 15 -1.66 33.68 -18.19
CA SER A 15 -2.13 32.47 -17.52
C SER A 15 -1.17 32.13 -16.38
N LEU A 16 -1.49 32.60 -15.16
CA LEU A 16 -0.81 32.14 -13.96
C LEU A 16 -1.21 30.68 -13.72
N VAL A 17 -0.47 29.75 -14.31
CA VAL A 17 -0.55 28.34 -13.94
C VAL A 17 -0.03 28.26 -12.51
N ALA A 18 -0.96 28.16 -11.55
CA ALA A 18 -0.61 27.87 -10.17
C ALA A 18 0.08 26.51 -10.14
N THR A 19 1.41 26.51 -10.10
CA THR A 19 2.18 25.31 -9.85
C THR A 19 2.02 25.00 -8.37
N ALA A 20 1.23 23.97 -8.05
CA ALA A 20 1.15 23.48 -6.68
C ALA A 20 2.56 23.12 -6.22
N THR A 21 3.03 23.72 -5.13
CA THR A 21 4.34 23.43 -4.55
C THR A 21 4.51 21.92 -4.40
N PRO A 22 5.63 21.32 -4.82
CA PRO A 22 5.89 19.91 -4.59
C PRO A 22 5.78 19.61 -3.09
N ARG A 23 5.03 18.55 -2.74
CA ARG A 23 4.91 18.13 -1.34
C ARG A 23 6.23 17.57 -0.85
N THR A 24 6.63 17.92 0.37
CA THR A 24 7.79 17.29 1.02
C THR A 24 7.45 15.86 1.44
N SER A 25 8.48 15.03 1.67
CA SER A 25 8.30 13.70 2.25
C SER A 25 7.58 13.74 3.61
N GLN A 26 7.89 14.75 4.43
CA GLN A 26 7.22 15.00 5.70
C GLN A 26 5.72 15.31 5.52
N ASP A 27 5.36 16.19 4.58
CA ASP A 27 3.96 16.51 4.30
C ASP A 27 3.18 15.27 3.84
N ILE A 28 3.82 14.41 3.03
CA ILE A 28 3.23 13.16 2.56
C ILE A 28 3.02 12.21 3.75
N ALA A 29 4.01 12.04 4.63
CA ALA A 29 3.90 11.19 5.80
C ALA A 29 2.72 11.62 6.69
N VAL A 30 2.67 12.89 7.05
CA VAL A 30 1.69 13.45 8.00
C VAL A 30 0.29 13.55 7.38
N SER A 31 0.17 14.14 6.19
CA SER A 31 -1.15 14.54 5.65
C SER A 31 -1.79 13.48 4.76
N ILE A 32 -1.01 12.52 4.25
CA ILE A 32 -1.50 11.52 3.30
C ILE A 32 -1.38 10.11 3.88
N LEU A 33 -0.18 9.70 4.29
CA LEU A 33 0.06 8.33 4.74
C LEU A 33 -0.54 8.06 6.12
N ALA A 34 -0.45 8.97 7.08
CA ALA A 34 -1.00 8.75 8.42
C ALA A 34 -2.52 8.46 8.40
N PRO A 35 -3.38 9.23 7.68
CA PRO A 35 -4.79 8.88 7.51
C PRO A 35 -5.05 7.55 6.78
N LEU A 36 -4.13 7.11 5.93
CA LEU A 36 -4.22 5.83 5.24
C LEU A 36 -3.83 4.66 6.15
N LEU A 37 -2.89 4.85 7.08
CA LEU A 37 -2.42 3.84 8.03
C LEU A 37 -3.22 3.78 9.34
N ASP A 38 -3.99 4.82 9.65
CA ASP A 38 -4.84 4.92 10.84
C ASP A 38 -5.71 3.65 11.08
N PRO A 39 -5.44 2.89 12.16
CA PRO A 39 -6.17 1.65 12.46
C PRO A 39 -7.68 1.86 12.65
N VAL A 40 -8.10 3.00 13.20
CA VAL A 40 -9.52 3.32 13.40
C VAL A 40 -10.19 3.49 12.04
N LYS A 41 -9.54 4.18 11.10
CA LYS A 41 -10.07 4.33 9.73
C LYS A 41 -10.08 3.02 8.97
N ILE A 42 -9.05 2.19 9.13
CA ILE A 42 -9.01 0.86 8.50
C ILE A 42 -10.17 -0.01 9.00
N ALA A 43 -10.47 0.00 10.30
CA ALA A 43 -11.57 -0.78 10.88
C ALA A 43 -12.97 -0.37 10.35
N THR A 44 -13.11 0.86 9.81
CA THR A 44 -14.37 1.33 9.21
C THR A 44 -14.59 0.89 7.76
N LEU A 45 -13.57 0.34 7.10
CA LEU A 45 -13.66 -0.03 5.70
C LEU A 45 -14.73 -1.14 5.49
N LYS A 46 -15.40 -1.10 4.34
CA LYS A 46 -16.48 -2.01 3.97
C LYS A 46 -16.28 -2.55 2.56
N GLY A 47 -16.84 -3.72 2.29
CA GLY A 47 -16.78 -4.39 0.99
C GLY A 47 -15.78 -5.54 0.95
N GLU A 48 -15.62 -6.12 -0.22
CA GLU A 48 -14.65 -7.19 -0.45
C GLU A 48 -13.24 -6.62 -0.58
N ARG A 49 -12.27 -7.27 0.09
CA ARG A 49 -10.85 -6.88 0.17
C ARG A 49 -10.67 -5.37 0.33
N PRO A 50 -11.30 -4.77 1.36
CA PRO A 50 -11.58 -3.34 1.38
C PRO A 50 -10.32 -2.49 1.61
N ILE A 51 -9.23 -3.10 2.10
CA ILE A 51 -7.93 -2.45 2.26
C ILE A 51 -7.07 -2.43 0.99
N ASN A 52 -7.33 -3.26 -0.03
CA ASN A 52 -6.46 -3.37 -1.21
C ASN A 52 -6.21 -2.03 -1.91
N GLY A 53 -7.28 -1.29 -2.20
CA GLY A 53 -7.18 0.04 -2.83
C GLY A 53 -6.48 1.07 -1.92
N ARG A 54 -6.48 0.87 -0.61
CA ARG A 54 -5.76 1.71 0.35
C ARG A 54 -4.27 1.33 0.38
N LEU A 55 -3.92 0.05 0.35
CA LEU A 55 -2.54 -0.42 0.27
C LEU A 55 -1.85 0.05 -1.01
N TYR A 56 -2.49 -0.05 -2.18
CA TYR A 56 -1.94 0.52 -3.42
C TYR A 56 -1.67 2.02 -3.29
N ARG A 57 -2.57 2.77 -2.67
CA ARG A 57 -2.38 4.21 -2.42
C ARG A 57 -1.19 4.48 -1.53
N ILE A 58 -1.03 3.72 -0.45
CA ILE A 58 0.11 3.83 0.46
C ILE A 58 1.41 3.61 -0.32
N LEU A 59 1.53 2.52 -1.09
CA LEU A 59 2.74 2.20 -1.84
C LEU A 59 3.08 3.25 -2.90
N GLY A 60 2.06 3.78 -3.60
CA GLY A 60 2.25 4.85 -4.57
C GLY A 60 2.72 6.17 -3.93
N TRP A 61 2.17 6.54 -2.76
CA TRP A 61 2.60 7.75 -2.06
C TRP A 61 3.94 7.59 -1.35
N LEU A 62 4.30 6.38 -0.94
CA LEU A 62 5.62 6.07 -0.40
C LEU A 62 6.70 6.31 -1.46
N GLU A 63 6.46 5.91 -2.71
CA GLU A 63 7.40 6.21 -3.80
C GLU A 63 7.49 7.72 -4.10
N ILE A 64 6.38 8.45 -4.05
CA ILE A 64 6.44 9.91 -4.18
C ILE A 64 7.24 10.54 -3.03
N ALA A 65 7.11 10.05 -1.80
CA ALA A 65 7.88 10.54 -0.66
C ALA A 65 9.38 10.27 -0.85
N ARG A 66 9.75 9.11 -1.39
CA ARG A 66 11.14 8.81 -1.74
C ARG A 66 11.68 9.73 -2.82
N LEU A 67 10.91 9.96 -3.89
CA LEU A 67 11.29 10.89 -4.96
C LEU A 67 11.42 12.34 -4.45
N ALA A 68 10.71 12.69 -3.37
CA ALA A 68 10.87 13.96 -2.65
C ALA A 68 12.06 13.97 -1.66
N GLY A 69 12.92 12.95 -1.68
CA GLY A 69 14.13 12.85 -0.87
C GLY A 69 13.95 12.23 0.52
N GLY A 70 12.77 11.67 0.83
CA GLY A 70 12.54 10.96 2.08
C GLY A 70 13.08 9.53 2.07
N ASP A 71 13.54 9.04 3.22
CA ASP A 71 13.73 7.62 3.42
C ASP A 71 12.36 6.94 3.62
N PRO A 72 12.02 5.86 2.88
CA PRO A 72 10.72 5.20 3.01
C PRO A 72 10.41 4.69 4.42
N LEU A 73 11.41 4.21 5.16
CA LEU A 73 11.19 3.70 6.51
C LEU A 73 10.90 4.82 7.49
N ASP A 74 11.66 5.92 7.43
CA ASP A 74 11.41 7.11 8.26
C ASP A 74 10.03 7.73 7.96
N VAL A 75 9.63 7.71 6.69
CA VAL A 75 8.30 8.18 6.24
C VAL A 75 7.18 7.31 6.81
N ILE A 76 7.36 5.97 6.81
CA ILE A 76 6.41 5.04 7.44
C ILE A 76 6.36 5.30 8.95
N ASP A 77 7.51 5.35 9.62
CA ASP A 77 7.61 5.54 11.07
C ASP A 77 6.93 6.84 11.51
N THR A 78 7.16 7.92 10.77
CA THR A 78 6.48 9.22 10.97
C THR A 78 4.98 9.11 10.81
N ALA A 79 4.51 8.46 9.73
CA ALA A 79 3.09 8.30 9.46
C ALA A 79 2.39 7.44 10.55
N GLN A 80 3.05 6.40 11.05
CA GLN A 80 2.56 5.55 12.13
C GLN A 80 2.49 6.29 13.47
N ALA A 81 3.49 7.12 13.77
CA ALA A 81 3.49 7.97 14.96
C ALA A 81 2.31 8.96 14.93
N VAL A 82 2.08 9.64 13.80
CA VAL A 82 0.94 10.56 13.63
C VAL A 82 -0.40 9.83 13.67
N ALA A 83 -0.46 8.61 13.14
CA ALA A 83 -1.65 7.74 13.20
C ALA A 83 -1.91 7.16 14.61
N GLY A 84 -1.04 7.44 15.59
CA GLY A 84 -1.25 7.08 16.99
C GLY A 84 -0.97 5.63 17.35
N TYR A 85 -0.26 4.87 16.49
CA TYR A 85 0.08 3.47 16.77
C TYR A 85 1.58 3.13 16.62
N GLY A 86 2.42 4.14 16.37
CA GLY A 86 3.88 4.00 16.33
C GLY A 86 4.45 3.36 17.60
N GLY A 87 5.49 2.54 17.43
CA GLY A 87 6.13 1.80 18.53
C GLY A 87 5.40 0.53 18.99
N SER A 88 4.21 0.23 18.46
CA SER A 88 3.51 -1.03 18.72
C SER A 88 4.07 -2.20 17.90
N ASN A 89 3.82 -3.45 18.34
CA ASN A 89 4.13 -4.65 17.55
C ASN A 89 3.42 -4.62 16.18
N LYS A 90 2.21 -4.06 16.12
CA LYS A 90 1.47 -3.88 14.86
C LYS A 90 2.18 -2.90 13.93
N ALA A 91 2.65 -1.77 14.46
CA ALA A 91 3.42 -0.80 13.67
C ALA A 91 4.69 -1.42 13.10
N LEU A 92 5.43 -2.19 13.91
CA LEU A 92 6.63 -2.90 13.45
C LEU A 92 6.29 -3.91 12.32
N ALA A 93 5.25 -4.72 12.50
CA ALA A 93 4.83 -5.69 11.49
C ALA A 93 4.37 -5.02 10.18
N ASP A 94 3.53 -3.98 10.28
CA ASP A 94 3.07 -3.22 9.11
C ASP A 94 4.24 -2.54 8.40
N ARG A 95 5.23 -2.00 9.14
CA ARG A 95 6.42 -1.35 8.57
C ARG A 95 7.24 -2.32 7.74
N VAL A 96 7.49 -3.53 8.25
CA VAL A 96 8.20 -4.59 7.52
C VAL A 96 7.44 -4.97 6.25
N ALA A 97 6.14 -5.19 6.34
CA ALA A 97 5.31 -5.57 5.20
C ALA A 97 5.22 -4.48 4.14
N LEU A 98 5.12 -3.20 4.53
CA LEU A 98 5.10 -2.07 3.61
C LEU A 98 6.43 -1.92 2.88
N CYS A 99 7.56 -2.05 3.60
CA CYS A 99 8.89 -2.00 2.98
C CYS A 99 9.09 -3.15 1.98
N HIS A 100 8.74 -4.38 2.38
CA HIS A 100 8.79 -5.54 1.49
C HIS A 100 7.92 -5.34 0.25
N SER A 101 6.67 -4.93 0.44
CA SER A 101 5.72 -4.68 -0.66
C SER A 101 6.22 -3.60 -1.62
N TRP A 102 6.81 -2.53 -1.09
CA TRP A 102 7.38 -1.44 -1.88
C TRP A 102 8.60 -1.92 -2.69
N ASN A 103 9.48 -2.71 -2.09
CA ASN A 103 10.61 -3.34 -2.80
C ASN A 103 10.15 -4.28 -3.91
N ASN A 104 9.14 -5.13 -3.67
CA ASN A 104 8.59 -6.01 -4.71
C ASN A 104 8.06 -5.19 -5.90
N LEU A 105 7.37 -4.08 -5.66
CA LEU A 105 6.92 -3.20 -6.75
C LEU A 105 8.08 -2.57 -7.54
N HIS A 106 9.22 -2.31 -6.90
CA HIS A 106 10.44 -1.89 -7.60
C HIS A 106 11.01 -2.99 -8.49
N GLU A 107 11.09 -4.21 -7.96
CA GLU A 107 11.57 -5.38 -8.69
C GLU A 107 10.68 -5.69 -9.90
N PHE A 108 9.36 -5.56 -9.74
CA PHE A 108 8.36 -5.67 -10.81
C PHE A 108 8.37 -4.49 -11.79
N GLY A 109 9.09 -3.40 -11.49
CA GLY A 109 9.13 -2.20 -12.32
C GLY A 109 7.80 -1.44 -12.37
N CYS A 110 7.00 -1.49 -11.31
CA CYS A 110 5.66 -0.89 -11.26
C CYS A 110 5.66 0.63 -11.05
N PHE A 111 6.78 1.24 -10.69
CA PHE A 111 6.88 2.69 -10.46
C PHE A 111 7.18 3.51 -11.73
N THR A 112 6.51 3.20 -12.84
CA THR A 112 6.46 4.12 -13.99
C THR A 112 5.55 5.31 -13.66
N VAL A 113 5.54 6.34 -14.52
CA VAL A 113 4.63 7.49 -14.37
C VAL A 113 3.17 7.02 -14.30
N GLU A 114 2.77 6.13 -15.21
CA GLU A 114 1.43 5.54 -15.27
C GLU A 114 1.15 4.63 -14.06
N GLY A 115 2.15 3.85 -13.65
CA GLY A 115 2.04 2.95 -12.50
C GLY A 115 1.82 3.71 -11.19
N VAL A 116 2.58 4.80 -10.95
CA VAL A 116 2.39 5.67 -9.78
C VAL A 116 1.02 6.35 -9.81
N VAL A 117 0.56 6.84 -10.97
CA VAL A 117 -0.80 7.39 -11.11
C VAL A 117 -1.87 6.35 -10.79
N THR A 118 -1.67 5.10 -11.21
CA THR A 118 -2.58 3.98 -10.97
C THR A 118 -2.63 3.64 -9.48
N LEU A 119 -1.47 3.49 -8.84
CA LEU A 119 -1.35 3.22 -7.40
C LEU A 119 -2.02 4.30 -6.56
N LYS A 120 -1.79 5.59 -6.88
CA LYS A 120 -2.41 6.72 -6.17
C LYS A 120 -3.93 6.79 -6.28
N LYS A 121 -4.53 6.15 -7.28
CA LYS A 121 -5.98 5.98 -7.41
C LYS A 121 -6.49 4.71 -6.71
N GLY A 122 -5.60 3.91 -6.12
CA GLY A 122 -5.92 2.62 -5.51
C GLY A 122 -6.05 1.48 -6.51
N GLY A 123 -5.47 1.65 -7.71
CA GLY A 123 -5.52 0.65 -8.77
C GLY A 123 -4.31 -0.29 -8.77
N SER A 124 -4.50 -1.44 -9.41
CA SER A 124 -3.46 -2.44 -9.65
C SER A 124 -2.51 -1.99 -10.79
N PRO A 125 -1.21 -1.81 -10.51
CA PRO A 125 -0.22 -1.46 -11.53
C PRO A 125 0.06 -2.66 -12.46
N THR A 126 0.63 -2.37 -13.62
CA THR A 126 1.15 -3.38 -14.55
C THR A 126 2.63 -3.62 -14.25
N ILE A 127 3.05 -4.88 -14.24
CA ILE A 127 4.45 -5.31 -14.11
C ILE A 127 5.19 -5.00 -15.42
N THR A 128 6.37 -4.39 -15.34
CA THR A 128 7.16 -4.01 -16.53
C THR A 128 8.51 -4.73 -16.61
N ARG A 129 8.88 -5.49 -15.58
CA ARG A 129 10.17 -6.19 -15.47
C ARG A 129 9.98 -7.63 -15.01
N GLY A 130 10.93 -8.49 -15.38
CA GLY A 130 10.96 -9.90 -14.97
C GLY A 130 10.03 -10.80 -15.77
N GLU A 131 9.89 -12.04 -15.31
CA GLU A 131 9.13 -13.10 -15.99
C GLU A 131 7.62 -12.81 -16.07
N HIS A 132 7.11 -11.96 -15.18
CA HIS A 132 5.70 -11.58 -15.09
C HIS A 132 5.37 -10.26 -15.82
N ALA A 133 6.26 -9.76 -16.68
CA ALA A 133 6.02 -8.52 -17.40
C ALA A 133 4.71 -8.57 -18.22
N GLY A 134 3.90 -7.52 -18.13
CA GLY A 134 2.57 -7.43 -18.72
C GLY A 134 1.43 -7.87 -17.79
N GLU A 135 1.72 -8.59 -16.71
CA GLU A 135 0.71 -8.97 -15.72
C GLU A 135 0.30 -7.79 -14.81
N LYS A 136 -0.81 -7.98 -14.09
CA LYS A 136 -1.24 -7.10 -13.01
C LYS A 136 -0.67 -7.58 -11.68
N VAL A 137 -0.38 -6.64 -10.78
CA VAL A 137 -0.10 -6.96 -9.38
C VAL A 137 -1.42 -7.05 -8.62
N HIS A 138 -1.63 -8.10 -7.85
CA HIS A 138 -2.72 -8.23 -6.90
C HIS A 138 -2.21 -8.09 -5.47
N ILE A 139 -3.06 -7.64 -4.55
CA ILE A 139 -2.80 -7.75 -3.13
C ILE A 139 -3.53 -9.00 -2.63
N ASP A 140 -2.77 -9.95 -2.10
CA ASP A 140 -3.31 -11.18 -1.53
C ASP A 140 -2.86 -11.43 -0.10
N HIS A 141 -3.61 -12.29 0.59
CA HIS A 141 -3.34 -12.65 1.97
C HIS A 141 -2.17 -13.64 2.05
N ILE A 142 -1.25 -13.41 2.99
CA ILE A 142 -0.14 -14.33 3.25
C ILE A 142 -0.71 -15.57 3.95
N LEU A 143 -1.37 -15.36 5.10
CA LEU A 143 -2.16 -16.39 5.78
C LEU A 143 -3.60 -16.36 5.28
N PRO A 144 -4.19 -17.52 4.90
CA PRO A 144 -5.53 -17.57 4.34
C PRO A 144 -6.59 -16.94 5.25
N ARG A 145 -7.38 -16.00 4.71
CA ARG A 145 -8.48 -15.34 5.44
C ARG A 145 -9.53 -16.31 6.01
N SER A 146 -9.66 -17.50 5.43
CA SER A 146 -10.58 -18.55 5.91
C SER A 146 -10.13 -19.20 7.21
N LEU A 147 -8.82 -19.13 7.52
CA LEU A 147 -8.24 -19.67 8.75
C LEU A 147 -8.08 -18.57 9.80
N VAL A 148 -7.71 -17.35 9.37
CA VAL A 148 -7.38 -16.23 10.25
C VAL A 148 -8.16 -14.96 9.88
N PRO A 149 -9.50 -14.95 10.04
CA PRO A 149 -10.33 -13.81 9.66
C PRO A 149 -9.98 -12.52 10.44
N GLU A 150 -9.41 -12.64 11.64
CA GLU A 150 -8.88 -11.51 12.42
C GLU A 150 -7.78 -10.71 11.69
N LEU A 151 -7.09 -11.33 10.73
CA LEU A 151 -6.03 -10.69 9.94
C LEU A 151 -6.50 -10.22 8.57
N TYR A 152 -7.81 -10.24 8.29
CA TYR A 152 -8.35 -9.98 6.95
C TYR A 152 -7.98 -8.59 6.39
N ASP A 153 -8.01 -7.56 7.23
CA ASP A 153 -7.67 -6.18 6.86
C ASP A 153 -6.33 -5.72 7.46
N CYS A 154 -5.51 -6.66 7.92
CA CYS A 154 -4.20 -6.35 8.50
C CYS A 154 -3.13 -6.21 7.40
N ILE A 155 -2.52 -5.03 7.27
CA ILE A 155 -1.46 -4.75 6.28
C ILE A 155 -0.34 -5.78 6.32
N HIS A 156 0.10 -6.17 7.53
CA HIS A 156 1.16 -7.16 7.69
C HIS A 156 0.80 -8.57 7.21
N ASN A 157 -0.47 -8.87 6.93
CA ASN A 157 -0.91 -10.14 6.35
C ASN A 157 -1.19 -10.04 4.84
N LEU A 158 -0.69 -8.99 4.18
CA LEU A 158 -0.92 -8.74 2.76
C LEU A 158 0.39 -8.59 1.99
N GLU A 159 0.41 -9.09 0.76
CA GLU A 159 1.56 -8.97 -0.13
C GLU A 159 1.15 -8.66 -1.58
N PRO A 160 1.97 -7.90 -2.33
CA PRO A 160 1.82 -7.76 -3.77
C PRO A 160 2.35 -9.01 -4.50
N ILE A 161 1.50 -9.60 -5.33
CA ILE A 161 1.78 -10.84 -6.05
C ILE A 161 1.34 -10.72 -7.54
N PRO A 162 2.12 -11.23 -8.51
CA PRO A 162 1.69 -11.33 -9.90
C PRO A 162 0.40 -12.16 -10.08
N SER A 163 -0.42 -11.83 -11.09
CA SER A 163 -1.70 -12.50 -11.36
C SER A 163 -1.57 -14.01 -11.51
N SER A 164 -0.55 -14.50 -12.23
CA SER A 164 -0.32 -15.93 -12.47
C SER A 164 0.03 -16.68 -11.18
N LEU A 165 0.88 -16.10 -10.34
CA LEU A 165 1.24 -16.67 -9.03
C LEU A 165 0.05 -16.64 -8.06
N ASN A 166 -0.72 -15.56 -8.05
CA ASN A 166 -1.93 -15.44 -7.24
C ASN A 166 -2.95 -16.55 -7.56
N ALA A 167 -3.13 -16.86 -8.85
CA ALA A 167 -4.00 -17.95 -9.29
C ALA A 167 -3.49 -19.34 -8.85
N SER A 168 -2.17 -19.52 -8.74
CA SER A 168 -1.52 -20.79 -8.38
C SER A 168 -1.40 -21.04 -6.87
N LYS A 169 -1.26 -19.96 -6.08
CA LYS A 169 -1.05 -20.01 -4.61
C LYS A 169 -2.20 -20.72 -3.89
N GLY A 170 -3.44 -20.35 -4.21
CA GLY A 170 -4.63 -20.90 -3.56
C GLY A 170 -4.60 -20.73 -2.03
N ALA A 171 -5.23 -21.65 -1.30
CA ALA A 171 -5.28 -21.63 0.17
C ALA A 171 -4.20 -22.50 0.83
N LYS A 172 -3.07 -22.73 0.15
CA LYS A 172 -2.00 -23.60 0.66
C LYS A 172 -1.30 -22.94 1.84
N VAL A 173 -1.01 -23.74 2.88
CA VAL A 173 -0.27 -23.33 4.07
C VAL A 173 1.02 -24.13 4.12
N GLY A 174 2.14 -23.51 3.77
CA GLY A 174 3.46 -24.12 3.82
C GLY A 174 4.15 -23.87 5.17
N ARG A 175 5.42 -24.28 5.23
CA ARG A 175 6.25 -24.10 6.42
C ARG A 175 6.43 -22.63 6.79
N SER A 176 6.64 -21.76 5.81
CA SER A 176 6.84 -20.33 6.01
C SER A 176 5.60 -19.66 6.61
N GLU A 177 4.40 -20.04 6.16
CA GLU A 177 3.14 -19.57 6.72
C GLU A 177 2.96 -20.01 8.18
N VAL A 178 3.34 -21.25 8.52
CA VAL A 178 3.32 -21.71 9.93
C VAL A 178 4.30 -20.94 10.80
N GLU A 179 5.53 -20.70 10.32
CA GLU A 179 6.53 -19.93 11.06
C GLU A 179 6.10 -18.48 11.26
N LEU A 180 5.47 -17.86 10.25
CA LEU A 180 4.91 -16.52 10.33
C LEU A 180 3.74 -16.43 11.33
N ALA A 181 2.84 -17.41 11.33
CA ALA A 181 1.73 -17.47 12.28
C ALA A 181 2.23 -17.56 13.73
N ARG A 182 3.28 -18.35 13.99
CA ARG A 182 3.93 -18.44 15.31
C ARG A 182 4.54 -17.11 15.74
N LEU A 183 5.23 -16.43 14.82
CA LEU A 183 5.77 -15.10 15.07
C LEU A 183 4.67 -14.11 15.46
N TRP A 184 3.58 -14.04 14.67
CA TRP A 184 2.48 -13.14 14.96
C TRP A 184 1.76 -13.47 16.26
N HIS A 185 1.59 -14.75 16.59
CA HIS A 185 1.05 -15.14 17.88
C HIS A 185 1.94 -14.67 19.03
N GLY A 186 3.25 -14.87 18.93
CA GLY A 186 4.22 -14.38 19.93
C GLY A 186 4.23 -12.86 20.10
N LEU A 187 3.85 -12.11 19.05
CA LEU A 187 3.71 -10.65 19.09
C LEU A 187 2.31 -10.18 19.54
N GLY A 188 1.38 -11.09 19.83
CA GLY A 188 -0.01 -10.77 20.17
C GLY A 188 -0.84 -10.25 18.98
N LEU A 189 -0.38 -10.49 17.75
CA LEU A 189 -1.07 -10.10 16.51
C LEU A 189 -2.00 -11.19 15.98
N LEU A 190 -1.82 -12.45 16.43
CA LEU A 190 -2.66 -13.60 16.08
C LEU A 190 -3.14 -14.31 17.34
N SER A 191 -4.42 -14.66 17.38
CA SER A 191 -5.02 -15.42 18.48
C SER A 191 -4.47 -16.85 18.56
N ALA A 192 -4.66 -17.50 19.71
CA ALA A 192 -4.30 -18.91 19.87
C ALA A 192 -5.11 -19.81 18.92
N ASP A 193 -6.40 -19.51 18.72
CA ASP A 193 -7.28 -20.24 17.81
C ASP A 193 -6.83 -20.08 16.35
N GLY A 194 -6.48 -18.86 15.95
CA GLY A 194 -5.94 -18.57 14.63
C GLY A 194 -4.62 -19.31 14.36
N LEU A 195 -3.71 -19.34 15.35
CA LEU A 195 -2.47 -20.12 15.26
C LEU A 195 -2.77 -21.62 15.09
N ALA A 196 -3.65 -22.18 15.92
CA ALA A 196 -4.00 -23.60 15.87
C ALA A 196 -4.62 -24.00 14.51
N ALA A 197 -5.44 -23.13 13.92
CA ALA A 197 -6.02 -23.34 12.60
C ALA A 197 -4.93 -23.42 11.50
N VAL A 198 -3.96 -22.50 11.52
CA VAL A 198 -2.84 -22.49 10.57
C VAL A 198 -1.94 -23.71 10.74
N GLU A 199 -1.57 -24.06 11.97
CA GLU A 199 -0.75 -25.25 12.24
C GLU A 199 -1.43 -26.56 11.81
N SER A 200 -2.75 -26.64 11.98
CA SER A 200 -3.52 -27.80 11.55
C SER A 200 -3.55 -27.91 10.02
N ALA A 201 -3.77 -26.80 9.32
CA ALA A 201 -3.74 -26.77 7.85
C ALA A 201 -2.36 -27.12 7.29
N GLY A 202 -1.29 -26.62 7.89
CA GLY A 202 0.09 -26.90 7.43
C GLY A 202 0.55 -28.34 7.66
N LYS A 203 -0.06 -29.09 8.58
CA LYS A 203 0.22 -30.52 8.80
C LYS A 203 -0.37 -31.41 7.71
N LEU A 204 -1.49 -30.99 7.11
CA LEU A 204 -2.20 -31.76 6.07
C LEU A 204 -1.50 -31.73 4.70
N LEU A 205 -0.47 -30.90 4.56
CA LEU A 205 0.29 -30.72 3.32
C LEU A 205 1.66 -31.42 3.35
N ARG A 206 1.95 -32.22 4.38
CA ARG A 206 3.14 -33.07 4.48
C ARG A 206 2.92 -34.46 3.88
#